data_AF-A0A158C2R3-F1
#
_entry.id   AF-A0A158C2R3-F1
#
_cell.length_a   1.000
_cell.length_b   1.000
_cell.length_c   1.000
_cell.angle_alpha   90.00
_cell.angle_beta   90.00
_cell.angle_gamma   90.00
#
_symmetry.space_group_name_H-M   'P 1'
#
loop_
_entity.id
_entity.type
_entity.pdbx_description
1 polymer ?
#
loop_
_entity_poly.entity_id
_entity_poly.type
_entity_poly.pdbx_seq_one_letter_code
_entity_poly.pdbx_strand_id
1 'polypeptide(L)'
;MTRSSWITYLGNAAFCFFLLGSNAHAETVNPEKQEMQFSYTTNGAADGSINTYGNNSISVSGEILRVQIGDSSLDRNINGVGIYELKLMNQNLRGARKLAELLCSSKDTTSGVPISDLYTAKCGGEMRSSYVRDFSRDVASKIADLVDSLTNAGIQDGKKLVKLDLSLASVDREKDGFLVSVRFTNSGDYPIKFKTPDKWDVRMGRRMAILGVNGSQVNSPKDKFALALAGQSLVNPEQFPDGEANLAPRGSIVIKLKTDSIEKFSAGEYNLNAGTFMDIEVVGIQSSLVRVDFHSDYKNPTRVTFDRDYPSTPQEREQWEATHRQEMSWQPVKPGETFAEDGLYRAVRTNSSTHRSLQLVPFKTGAVATTDRVKMLMENGNGISFDGPVQWLWEGSAPTPVTQYSFETIEETRQFCKPGAVCPRSGRWLPRIREGWGTGYRYDLAGIVTMRHGQTMPAVKGAGDATDWEWVGA
;
A
#
# COMPACT_ATOMS: atom_id res chain seq x y z
N MET A 1 -12.16 37.78 -30.56
CA MET A 1 -11.28 38.92 -30.21
C MET A 1 -9.84 38.45 -30.22
N THR A 2 -8.99 39.29 -30.79
CA THR A 2 -7.67 39.02 -31.36
C THR A 2 -6.52 39.21 -30.37
N ARG A 3 -5.55 38.30 -30.48
CA ARG A 3 -4.07 38.47 -30.50
C ARG A 3 -3.29 39.01 -29.28
N SER A 4 -2.22 38.23 -29.05
CA SER A 4 -0.80 38.63 -28.86
C SER A 4 -0.31 38.79 -27.42
N SER A 5 0.95 38.49 -27.06
CA SER A 5 1.95 37.45 -27.37
C SER A 5 3.21 37.88 -26.61
N TRP A 6 3.93 36.92 -26.00
CA TRP A 6 5.40 36.82 -26.00
C TRP A 6 6.27 38.01 -25.49
N ILE A 7 7.03 37.78 -24.41
CA ILE A 7 8.51 37.61 -24.38
C ILE A 7 8.96 37.52 -22.90
N THR A 8 9.43 36.37 -22.38
CA THR A 8 10.84 35.88 -22.27
C THR A 8 11.78 36.76 -21.43
N TYR A 9 12.35 36.28 -20.31
CA TYR A 9 13.59 35.47 -20.22
C TYR A 9 14.27 35.47 -18.82
N LEU A 10 14.86 34.30 -18.51
CA LEU A 10 16.11 33.99 -17.79
C LEU A 10 16.21 34.00 -16.25
N GLY A 11 16.77 32.89 -15.73
CA GLY A 11 17.41 32.83 -14.42
C GLY A 11 17.85 31.45 -13.94
N ASN A 12 18.96 30.94 -14.52
CA ASN A 12 19.98 30.05 -13.92
C ASN A 12 20.00 28.55 -14.24
N ALA A 13 20.83 28.25 -15.25
CA ALA A 13 21.68 27.09 -15.34
C ALA A 13 22.70 27.06 -14.18
N ALA A 14 22.93 25.89 -13.57
CA ALA A 14 24.10 25.63 -12.74
C ALA A 14 25.10 24.81 -13.55
N PHE A 15 26.05 25.51 -14.15
CA PHE A 15 27.32 24.97 -14.64
C PHE A 15 28.21 24.70 -13.41
N CYS A 16 28.61 23.44 -13.19
CA CYS A 16 29.73 23.14 -12.30
C CYS A 16 31.02 23.16 -13.11
N PHE A 17 31.84 24.20 -12.92
CA PHE A 17 33.24 24.25 -13.32
C PHE A 17 34.07 23.36 -12.39
N PHE A 18 34.76 22.36 -12.96
CA PHE A 18 35.96 21.79 -12.34
C PHE A 18 37.16 22.68 -12.71
N LEU A 19 37.83 23.20 -11.70
CA LEU A 19 39.14 23.84 -11.79
C LEU A 19 40.23 22.76 -11.76
N LEU A 20 40.94 22.57 -12.87
CA LEU A 20 42.32 22.05 -12.85
C LEU A 20 43.17 22.92 -13.78
N GLY A 21 44.24 23.45 -13.20
CA GLY A 21 45.14 24.41 -13.80
C GLY A 21 45.90 23.86 -15.01
N SER A 22 46.16 24.77 -15.93
CA SER A 22 46.97 24.61 -17.12
C SER A 22 48.43 24.33 -16.73
N ASN A 23 48.97 23.21 -17.21
CA ASN A 23 50.34 23.16 -17.71
C ASN A 23 50.33 22.34 -19.00
N ALA A 24 50.71 23.00 -20.08
CA ALA A 24 50.81 22.42 -21.40
C ALA A 24 52.01 21.49 -21.47
N HIS A 25 51.79 20.19 -21.74
CA HIS A 25 52.70 19.34 -22.48
C HIS A 25 51.88 18.46 -23.41
N ALA A 26 52.22 18.52 -24.70
CA ALA A 26 51.64 17.69 -25.74
C ALA A 26 52.09 16.25 -25.52
N GLU A 27 51.22 15.44 -24.93
CA GLU A 27 51.35 13.99 -24.96
C GLU A 27 50.46 13.45 -26.08
N THR A 28 51.11 12.76 -27.02
CA THR A 28 50.48 11.95 -28.05
C THR A 28 49.44 11.03 -27.42
N VAL A 29 48.16 11.26 -27.74
CA VAL A 29 47.02 10.46 -27.29
C VAL A 29 47.18 9.05 -27.85
N ASN A 30 47.57 8.13 -26.98
CA ASN A 30 47.53 6.70 -27.24
C ASN A 30 46.05 6.24 -27.21
N PRO A 31 45.47 5.76 -28.31
CA PRO A 31 44.03 5.46 -28.42
C PRO A 31 43.54 4.26 -27.58
N GLU A 32 44.42 3.55 -26.87
CA GLU A 32 44.09 2.32 -26.14
C GLU A 32 43.46 2.50 -24.73
N LYS A 33 43.20 3.74 -24.28
CA LYS A 33 42.53 4.00 -23.00
C LYS A 33 41.40 5.02 -23.10
N GLN A 34 40.45 4.81 -24.02
CA GLN A 34 39.13 5.39 -23.78
C GLN A 34 38.51 4.71 -22.57
N GLU A 35 38.55 5.39 -21.43
CA GLU A 35 37.94 4.94 -20.19
C GLU A 35 36.43 4.81 -20.41
N MET A 36 35.94 3.57 -20.33
CA MET A 36 34.53 3.23 -20.53
C MET A 36 33.68 3.97 -19.50
N GLN A 37 32.74 4.78 -19.97
CA GLN A 37 31.88 5.58 -19.10
C GLN A 37 30.45 5.61 -19.62
N PHE A 38 29.52 5.04 -18.85
CA PHE A 38 28.09 5.12 -19.15
C PHE A 38 27.22 4.98 -17.89
N SER A 39 25.96 5.38 -18.00
CA SER A 39 24.89 5.11 -17.04
C SER A 39 23.60 4.75 -17.75
N TYR A 40 22.80 3.90 -17.13
CA TYR A 40 21.50 3.43 -17.62
C TYR A 40 20.50 3.43 -16.45
N THR A 41 19.28 3.92 -16.66
CA THR A 41 18.25 4.07 -15.61
C THR A 41 16.88 3.63 -16.12
N THR A 42 16.24 2.69 -15.43
CA THR A 42 14.97 2.04 -15.85
C THR A 42 13.72 2.73 -15.31
N ASN A 43 13.74 3.27 -14.10
CA ASN A 43 12.60 3.94 -13.47
C ASN A 43 12.94 5.44 -13.24
N GLY A 44 12.13 6.34 -13.80
CA GLY A 44 12.27 7.78 -13.63
C GLY A 44 11.97 8.61 -14.89
N ALA A 45 12.12 8.04 -16.08
CA ALA A 45 11.97 8.81 -17.32
C ALA A 45 10.55 8.79 -17.92
N ALA A 46 9.73 7.76 -17.64
CA ALA A 46 8.45 7.55 -18.33
C ALA A 46 7.35 8.58 -17.99
N ASP A 47 7.38 9.19 -16.81
CA ASP A 47 6.39 10.18 -16.36
C ASP A 47 7.02 11.56 -16.05
N GLY A 48 8.29 11.76 -16.44
CA GLY A 48 9.06 12.98 -16.15
C GLY A 48 9.52 13.11 -14.69
N SER A 49 9.39 12.06 -13.87
CA SER A 49 9.70 12.07 -12.44
C SER A 49 11.12 11.59 -12.12
N ILE A 50 12.12 11.90 -12.96
CA ILE A 50 13.52 11.49 -12.74
C ILE A 50 13.92 11.93 -11.32
N ASN A 51 14.36 10.97 -10.50
CA ASN A 51 14.72 11.15 -9.08
C ASN A 51 13.58 11.44 -8.09
N THR A 52 12.30 11.27 -8.48
CA THR A 52 11.18 11.31 -7.51
C THR A 52 11.08 9.99 -6.74
N TYR A 53 11.48 8.91 -7.40
CA TYR A 53 11.58 7.56 -6.85
C TYR A 53 13.05 7.13 -6.87
N GLY A 54 13.42 6.17 -6.02
CA GLY A 54 14.76 5.60 -5.97
C GLY A 54 15.09 4.93 -7.30
N ASN A 55 16.14 5.39 -7.95
CA ASN A 55 16.50 4.87 -9.27
C ASN A 55 17.03 3.43 -9.17
N ASN A 56 16.59 2.61 -10.12
CA ASN A 56 17.18 1.38 -10.57
C ASN A 56 18.11 1.73 -11.73
N SER A 57 19.40 1.61 -11.50
CA SER A 57 20.39 2.04 -12.46
C SER A 57 21.67 1.23 -12.38
N ILE A 58 22.36 1.17 -13.51
CA ILE A 58 23.75 0.75 -13.57
C ILE A 58 24.59 1.90 -14.12
N SER A 59 25.80 2.04 -13.61
CA SER A 59 26.79 2.96 -14.14
C SER A 59 28.15 2.30 -14.16
N VAL A 60 28.94 2.63 -15.17
CA VAL A 60 30.30 2.15 -15.32
C VAL A 60 31.22 3.34 -15.48
N SER A 61 32.33 3.34 -14.75
CA SER A 61 33.45 4.27 -14.91
C SER A 61 34.74 3.46 -14.87
N GLY A 62 35.42 3.38 -16.01
CA GLY A 62 36.57 2.51 -16.20
C GLY A 62 36.18 1.03 -16.04
N GLU A 63 36.74 0.37 -15.04
CA GLU A 63 36.45 -1.04 -14.71
C GLU A 63 35.52 -1.18 -13.49
N ILE A 64 34.93 -0.09 -13.01
CA ILE A 64 34.04 -0.14 -11.85
C ILE A 64 32.59 -0.07 -12.33
N LEU A 65 31.82 -1.10 -12.00
CA LEU A 65 30.38 -1.13 -12.14
C LEU A 65 29.75 -0.73 -10.81
N ARG A 66 28.84 0.24 -10.84
CA ARG A 66 27.98 0.58 -9.73
C ARG A 66 26.53 0.27 -10.11
N VAL A 67 25.87 -0.54 -9.29
CA VAL A 67 24.46 -0.88 -9.42
C VAL A 67 23.72 -0.22 -8.28
N GLN A 68 22.64 0.48 -8.58
CA GLN A 68 21.73 1.02 -7.59
C GLN A 68 20.35 0.43 -7.81
N ILE A 69 19.74 -0.11 -6.75
CA ILE A 69 18.36 -0.60 -6.73
C ILE A 69 17.59 0.24 -5.71
N GLY A 70 16.64 1.04 -6.19
CA GLY A 70 15.73 1.83 -5.36
C GLY A 70 14.29 1.33 -5.37
N ASP A 71 13.95 0.46 -6.32
CA ASP A 71 12.67 -0.23 -6.41
C ASP A 71 12.90 -1.72 -6.69
N SER A 72 12.63 -2.57 -5.71
CA SER A 72 12.70 -4.02 -5.85
C SER A 72 11.32 -4.67 -5.75
N SER A 73 10.24 -3.89 -5.66
CA SER A 73 8.88 -4.35 -5.35
C SER A 73 8.35 -5.42 -6.31
N LEU A 74 8.75 -5.32 -7.59
CA LEU A 74 8.36 -6.23 -8.66
C LEU A 74 9.38 -7.35 -8.92
N ASP A 75 10.58 -7.30 -8.33
CA ASP A 75 11.62 -8.31 -8.52
C ASP A 75 11.75 -9.23 -7.30
N ARG A 76 11.11 -10.40 -7.40
CA ARG A 76 11.14 -11.43 -6.36
C ARG A 76 12.53 -11.98 -6.03
N ASN A 77 13.53 -11.73 -6.87
CA ASN A 77 14.90 -12.18 -6.65
C ASN A 77 15.76 -11.15 -5.92
N ILE A 78 15.29 -9.91 -5.79
CA ILE A 78 16.00 -8.82 -5.12
C ILE A 78 15.18 -8.37 -3.93
N ASN A 79 15.63 -8.72 -2.72
CA ASN A 79 15.08 -8.18 -1.50
C ASN A 79 15.79 -6.87 -1.11
N GLY A 80 15.01 -5.92 -0.59
CA GLY A 80 15.56 -4.65 -0.15
C GLY A 80 16.08 -3.74 -1.27
N VAL A 81 16.72 -2.66 -0.86
CA VAL A 81 17.31 -1.64 -1.74
C VAL A 81 18.78 -1.43 -1.42
N GLY A 82 19.54 -0.86 -2.36
CA GLY A 82 20.96 -0.64 -2.11
C GLY A 82 21.78 -0.08 -3.27
N ILE A 83 23.04 0.17 -2.97
CA ILE A 83 24.11 0.51 -3.91
C ILE A 83 25.20 -0.54 -3.77
N TYR A 84 25.57 -1.14 -4.88
CA TYR A 84 26.58 -2.18 -4.99
C TYR A 84 27.68 -1.70 -5.92
N GLU A 85 28.92 -2.06 -5.60
CA GLU A 85 30.09 -1.75 -6.41
C GLU A 85 30.87 -3.02 -6.74
N LEU A 86 31.09 -3.27 -8.03
CA LEU A 86 31.78 -4.44 -8.53
C LEU A 86 32.93 -4.00 -9.43
N LYS A 87 34.12 -4.55 -9.18
CA LYS A 87 35.21 -4.48 -10.17
C LYS A 87 34.92 -5.46 -11.30
N LEU A 88 34.73 -4.92 -12.50
CA LEU A 88 34.43 -5.67 -13.72
C LEU A 88 35.63 -6.53 -14.12
N MET A 89 35.36 -7.83 -14.30
CA MET A 89 36.34 -8.80 -14.79
C MET A 89 35.65 -9.78 -15.74
N ASN A 90 36.44 -10.49 -16.55
CA ASN A 90 36.00 -11.61 -17.37
C ASN A 90 34.74 -11.30 -18.22
N GLN A 91 33.66 -12.07 -18.03
CA GLN A 91 32.41 -11.94 -18.78
C GLN A 91 31.72 -10.59 -18.51
N ASN A 92 31.74 -10.10 -17.26
CA ASN A 92 31.09 -8.84 -16.90
C ASN A 92 31.78 -7.66 -17.59
N LEU A 93 33.13 -7.67 -17.66
CA LEU A 93 33.88 -6.64 -18.40
C LEU A 93 33.57 -6.66 -19.90
N ARG A 94 33.46 -7.85 -20.50
CA ARG A 94 33.04 -7.99 -21.91
C ARG A 94 31.61 -7.50 -22.13
N GLY A 95 30.70 -7.83 -21.22
CA GLY A 95 29.31 -7.38 -21.25
C GLY A 95 29.21 -5.86 -21.19
N ALA A 96 29.92 -5.22 -20.25
CA ALA A 96 29.96 -3.77 -20.12
C ALA A 96 30.52 -3.07 -21.37
N ARG A 97 31.58 -3.60 -21.98
CA ARG A 97 32.13 -3.07 -23.24
C ARG A 97 31.12 -3.16 -24.38
N LYS A 98 30.47 -4.32 -24.53
CA LYS A 98 29.42 -4.52 -25.53
C LYS A 98 28.23 -3.59 -25.31
N LEU A 99 27.85 -3.36 -24.06
CA LEU A 99 26.79 -2.42 -23.73
C LEU A 99 27.19 -0.99 -24.12
N ALA A 100 28.41 -0.55 -23.79
CA ALA A 100 28.92 0.76 -24.21
C ALA A 100 28.90 0.94 -25.75
N GLU A 101 29.31 -0.09 -26.50
CA GLU A 101 29.24 -0.10 -27.97
C GLU A 101 27.80 0.06 -28.47
N LEU A 102 26.85 -0.69 -27.90
CA LEU A 102 25.43 -0.59 -28.27
C LEU A 102 24.84 0.78 -27.94
N LEU A 103 25.15 1.35 -26.78
CA LEU A 103 24.69 2.69 -26.39
C LEU A 103 25.25 3.80 -27.30
N CYS A 104 26.38 3.56 -27.95
CA CYS A 104 26.99 4.48 -28.92
C CYS A 104 26.59 4.23 -30.37
N SER A 105 25.79 3.19 -30.64
CA SER A 105 25.35 2.82 -31.99
C SER A 105 24.36 3.82 -32.59
N SER A 106 24.09 3.67 -33.89
CA SER A 106 23.15 4.53 -34.61
C SER A 106 21.73 4.37 -34.06
N LYS A 107 21.05 5.50 -33.85
CA LYS A 107 19.64 5.56 -33.49
C LYS A 107 18.75 5.20 -34.67
N ASP A 108 17.57 4.68 -34.37
CA ASP A 108 16.48 4.43 -35.30
C ASP A 108 15.33 5.40 -34.99
N THR A 109 15.21 6.46 -35.77
CA THR A 109 14.19 7.50 -35.60
C THR A 109 12.76 7.03 -35.90
N THR A 110 12.61 5.83 -36.44
CA THR A 110 11.31 5.18 -36.70
C THR A 110 11.00 4.06 -35.72
N SER A 111 11.81 3.92 -34.66
CA SER A 111 11.68 2.84 -33.69
C SER A 111 10.31 2.81 -33.02
N GLY A 112 9.72 1.61 -32.96
CA GLY A 112 8.51 1.29 -32.21
C GLY A 112 8.77 0.72 -30.81
N VAL A 113 9.93 1.01 -30.19
CA VAL A 113 10.27 0.55 -28.84
C VAL A 113 9.52 1.39 -27.79
N PRO A 114 8.71 0.80 -26.90
CA PRO A 114 7.93 1.56 -25.92
C PRO A 114 8.71 1.95 -24.66
N ILE A 115 9.98 1.54 -24.55
CA ILE A 115 10.81 1.67 -23.34
C ILE A 115 11.40 3.08 -23.26
N SER A 116 11.07 3.82 -22.21
CA SER A 116 11.54 5.20 -22.01
C SER A 116 12.76 5.30 -21.10
N ASP A 117 13.53 4.22 -20.94
CA ASP A 117 14.74 4.20 -20.12
C ASP A 117 15.76 5.23 -20.62
N LEU A 118 16.44 5.88 -19.68
CA LEU A 118 17.44 6.90 -19.96
C LEU A 118 18.82 6.26 -19.97
N TYR A 119 19.67 6.67 -20.92
CA TYR A 119 21.09 6.39 -20.85
C TYR A 119 21.93 7.65 -21.05
N THR A 120 23.16 7.57 -20.56
CA THR A 120 24.23 8.50 -20.87
C THR A 120 25.50 7.70 -21.13
N ALA A 121 26.22 7.96 -22.22
CA ALA A 121 27.42 7.20 -22.59
C ALA A 121 28.47 8.10 -23.26
N LYS A 122 29.74 7.82 -23.00
CA LYS A 122 30.87 8.50 -23.67
C LYS A 122 31.19 7.81 -24.99
N CYS A 123 30.89 8.46 -26.10
CA CYS A 123 31.03 7.92 -27.45
C CYS A 123 32.03 8.75 -28.25
N GLY A 124 33.19 8.18 -28.60
CA GLY A 124 34.22 8.91 -29.36
C GLY A 124 34.77 10.14 -28.64
N GLY A 125 34.71 10.17 -27.30
CA GLY A 125 35.12 11.31 -26.47
C GLY A 125 34.00 12.26 -26.08
N GLU A 126 32.85 12.22 -26.75
CA GLU A 126 31.68 13.07 -26.45
C GLU A 126 30.67 12.35 -25.57
N MET A 127 30.06 13.08 -24.63
CA MET A 127 28.94 12.56 -23.85
C MET A 127 27.65 12.62 -24.66
N ARG A 128 27.00 11.47 -24.85
CA ARG A 128 25.67 11.36 -25.46
C ARG A 128 24.66 10.97 -24.39
N SER A 129 23.48 11.59 -24.41
CA SER A 129 22.34 11.21 -23.58
C SER A 129 21.10 11.08 -24.47
N SER A 130 20.30 10.04 -24.24
CA SER A 130 19.06 9.78 -24.99
C SER A 130 18.20 8.74 -24.27
N TYR A 131 17.13 8.33 -24.94
CA TYR A 131 16.24 7.27 -24.50
C TYR A 131 16.51 5.97 -25.27
N VAL A 132 16.23 4.84 -24.63
CA VAL A 132 16.34 3.51 -25.26
C VAL A 132 15.34 3.32 -26.38
N ARG A 133 14.16 3.97 -26.32
CA ARG A 133 13.19 3.99 -27.42
C ARG A 133 13.76 4.51 -28.74
N ASP A 134 14.88 5.23 -28.72
CA ASP A 134 15.50 5.78 -29.92
C ASP A 134 16.36 4.72 -30.66
N PHE A 135 16.44 3.48 -30.16
CA PHE A 135 17.12 2.36 -30.83
C PHE A 135 16.13 1.41 -31.49
N SER A 136 16.56 0.64 -32.50
CA SER A 136 15.76 -0.43 -33.07
C SER A 136 15.46 -1.51 -32.01
N ARG A 137 14.37 -2.28 -32.21
CA ARG A 137 13.94 -3.32 -31.25
C ARG A 137 15.04 -4.33 -30.94
N ASP A 138 15.79 -4.77 -31.93
CA ASP A 138 16.88 -5.75 -31.75
C ASP A 138 18.03 -5.20 -30.91
N VAL A 139 18.36 -3.91 -31.06
CA VAL A 139 19.40 -3.25 -30.27
C VAL A 139 18.90 -3.04 -28.84
N ALA A 140 17.67 -2.54 -28.68
CA ALA A 140 17.06 -2.33 -27.37
C ALA A 140 16.96 -3.63 -26.55
N SER A 141 16.61 -4.76 -27.17
CA SER A 141 16.58 -6.07 -26.49
C SER A 141 17.95 -6.48 -25.98
N LYS A 142 19.01 -6.32 -26.79
CA LYS A 142 20.39 -6.66 -26.38
C LYS A 142 20.91 -5.74 -25.28
N ILE A 143 20.49 -4.47 -25.29
CA ILE A 143 20.78 -3.52 -24.22
C ILE A 143 20.14 -4.02 -22.92
N ALA A 144 18.85 -4.36 -22.94
CA ALA A 144 18.13 -4.88 -21.78
C ALA A 144 18.80 -6.14 -21.20
N ASP A 145 19.11 -7.14 -22.04
CA ASP A 145 19.77 -8.38 -21.61
C ASP A 145 21.12 -8.13 -20.91
N LEU A 146 21.90 -7.17 -21.42
CA LEU A 146 23.20 -6.82 -20.83
C LEU A 146 23.04 -6.02 -19.53
N VAL A 147 22.06 -5.11 -19.48
CA VAL A 147 21.75 -4.36 -18.25
C VAL A 147 21.31 -5.32 -17.15
N ASP A 148 20.42 -6.27 -17.45
CA ASP A 148 19.96 -7.28 -16.50
C ASP A 148 21.11 -8.17 -16.03
N SER A 149 21.96 -8.63 -16.96
CA SER A 149 23.14 -9.44 -16.61
C SER A 149 24.12 -8.70 -15.70
N LEU A 150 24.43 -7.44 -15.99
CA LEU A 150 25.34 -6.62 -15.18
C LEU A 150 24.71 -6.25 -13.83
N THR A 151 23.41 -5.94 -13.80
CA THR A 151 22.66 -5.67 -12.57
C THR A 151 22.75 -6.88 -11.63
N ASN A 152 22.44 -8.07 -12.14
CA ASN A 152 22.52 -9.32 -11.38
C ASN A 152 23.94 -9.59 -10.86
N ALA A 153 24.97 -9.42 -11.70
CA ALA A 153 26.36 -9.57 -11.27
C ALA A 153 26.73 -8.57 -10.16
N GLY A 154 26.32 -7.31 -10.28
CA GLY A 154 26.59 -6.29 -9.26
C GLY A 154 25.89 -6.59 -7.92
N ILE A 155 24.67 -7.12 -7.95
CA ILE A 155 23.93 -7.48 -6.72
C ILE A 155 24.54 -8.72 -6.05
N GLN A 156 24.92 -9.74 -6.85
CA GLN A 156 25.42 -11.01 -6.33
C GLN A 156 26.87 -10.92 -5.85
N ASP A 157 27.75 -10.32 -6.66
CA ASP A 157 29.19 -10.33 -6.44
C ASP A 157 29.74 -8.98 -5.95
N GLY A 158 28.95 -7.92 -6.02
CA GLY A 158 29.37 -6.58 -5.68
C GLY A 158 29.49 -6.33 -4.18
N LYS A 159 30.41 -5.43 -3.82
CA LYS A 159 30.52 -4.88 -2.48
C LYS A 159 29.29 -4.02 -2.18
N LYS A 160 28.59 -4.32 -1.09
CA LYS A 160 27.42 -3.57 -0.60
C LYS A 160 27.89 -2.25 0.02
N LEU A 161 27.77 -1.15 -0.72
CA LEU A 161 28.02 0.19 -0.16
C LEU A 161 26.84 0.62 0.70
N VAL A 162 25.64 0.50 0.16
CA VAL A 162 24.37 0.75 0.84
C VAL A 162 23.53 -0.49 0.69
N LYS A 163 22.94 -1.01 1.76
CA LYS A 163 21.98 -2.10 1.64
C LYS A 163 20.99 -2.03 2.78
N LEU A 164 19.74 -1.69 2.48
CA LEU A 164 18.64 -1.74 3.42
C LEU A 164 17.78 -2.98 3.13
N ASP A 165 17.53 -3.75 4.17
CA ASP A 165 16.67 -4.92 4.17
C ASP A 165 15.53 -4.75 5.18
N LEU A 166 14.39 -5.37 4.89
CA LEU A 166 13.23 -5.46 5.76
C LEU A 166 12.95 -6.93 6.05
N SER A 167 12.63 -7.27 7.30
CA SER A 167 12.12 -8.59 7.66
C SER A 167 11.06 -8.47 8.74
N LEU A 168 10.10 -9.38 8.74
CA LEU A 168 9.14 -9.52 9.83
C LEU A 168 9.81 -10.26 10.99
N ALA A 169 9.77 -9.69 12.20
CA ALA A 169 10.37 -10.30 13.39
C ALA A 169 9.32 -11.03 14.25
N SER A 170 8.14 -10.45 14.45
CA SER A 170 7.00 -11.11 15.11
C SER A 170 5.67 -10.46 14.72
N VAL A 171 4.60 -11.25 14.84
CA VAL A 171 3.20 -10.79 14.81
C VAL A 171 2.52 -11.47 15.98
N ASP A 172 2.25 -10.70 17.02
CA ASP A 172 1.71 -11.17 18.28
C ASP A 172 0.30 -10.62 18.46
N ARG A 173 -0.67 -11.49 18.74
CA ARG A 173 -2.05 -11.06 19.00
C ARG A 173 -2.14 -10.47 20.41
N GLU A 174 -2.80 -9.33 20.51
CA GLU A 174 -3.10 -8.65 21.77
C GLU A 174 -4.61 -8.44 21.93
N LYS A 175 -5.04 -8.06 23.13
CA LYS A 175 -6.47 -7.90 23.47
C LYS A 175 -7.24 -6.99 22.50
N ASP A 176 -6.59 -5.94 21.99
CA ASP A 176 -7.20 -4.92 21.13
C ASP A 176 -6.47 -4.80 19.77
N GLY A 177 -5.93 -5.90 19.25
CA GLY A 177 -5.33 -5.94 17.91
C GLY A 177 -4.05 -6.77 17.82
N PHE A 178 -3.03 -6.26 17.14
CA PHE A 178 -1.74 -6.94 16.98
C PHE A 178 -0.57 -6.03 17.36
N LEU A 179 0.46 -6.65 17.95
CA LEU A 179 1.80 -6.10 18.03
C LEU A 179 2.63 -6.70 16.91
N VAL A 180 3.16 -5.83 16.05
CA VAL A 180 3.97 -6.23 14.91
C VAL A 180 5.36 -5.67 15.06
N SER A 181 6.35 -6.55 15.06
CA SER A 181 7.76 -6.19 15.10
C SER A 181 8.35 -6.33 13.71
N VAL A 182 8.79 -5.22 13.10
CA VAL A 182 9.53 -5.23 11.83
C VAL A 182 10.99 -4.88 12.09
N ARG A 183 11.90 -5.57 11.40
CA ARG A 183 13.34 -5.31 11.48
C ARG A 183 13.84 -4.69 10.19
N PHE A 184 14.48 -3.54 10.31
CA PHE A 184 15.27 -2.94 9.26
C PHE A 184 16.75 -3.25 9.49
N THR A 185 17.43 -3.77 8.48
CA THR A 185 18.86 -4.13 8.57
C THR A 185 19.64 -3.36 7.52
N ASN A 186 20.66 -2.63 7.96
CA ASN A 186 21.63 -2.01 7.07
C ASN A 186 22.83 -2.95 6.95
N SER A 187 22.97 -3.70 5.85
CA SER A 187 24.16 -4.54 5.62
C SER A 187 25.24 -3.85 4.78
N GLY A 188 25.07 -2.57 4.48
CA GLY A 188 26.06 -1.73 3.80
C GLY A 188 27.07 -1.09 4.74
N ASP A 189 27.99 -0.35 4.14
CA ASP A 189 29.07 0.38 4.82
C ASP A 189 28.70 1.84 5.15
N TYR A 190 27.61 2.39 4.58
CA TYR A 190 27.16 3.76 4.83
C TYR A 190 25.91 3.81 5.73
N PRO A 191 25.78 4.80 6.64
CA PRO A 191 24.60 4.97 7.47
C PRO A 191 23.34 5.30 6.67
N ILE A 192 22.19 4.87 7.17
CA ILE A 192 20.86 5.13 6.58
C ILE A 192 19.95 5.74 7.63
N LYS A 193 19.18 6.75 7.25
CA LYS A 193 18.19 7.39 8.11
C LYS A 193 16.81 7.38 7.47
N PHE A 194 15.78 7.35 8.30
CA PHE A 194 14.39 7.54 7.89
C PHE A 194 13.52 7.92 9.08
N LYS A 195 12.38 8.57 8.84
CA LYS A 195 11.37 8.83 9.88
C LYS A 195 10.77 7.53 10.39
N THR A 196 10.36 7.47 11.65
CA THR A 196 9.63 6.29 12.15
C THR A 196 8.25 6.14 11.46
N PRO A 197 7.74 4.90 11.27
CA PRO A 197 6.50 4.64 10.52
C PRO A 197 5.26 5.38 11.02
N ASP A 198 5.17 5.72 12.31
CA ASP A 198 4.08 6.51 12.90
C ASP A 198 4.08 7.98 12.42
N LYS A 199 5.18 8.47 11.85
CA LYS A 199 5.34 9.83 11.32
C LYS A 199 5.27 9.91 9.79
N TRP A 200 4.95 8.81 9.12
CA TRP A 200 4.88 8.76 7.67
C TRP A 200 3.62 9.43 7.12
N ASP A 201 3.71 9.98 5.90
CA ASP A 201 2.54 10.53 5.20
C ASP A 201 1.70 9.39 4.60
N VAL A 202 0.64 9.01 5.30
CA VAL A 202 -0.28 7.93 4.88
C VAL A 202 -1.44 8.42 4.03
N ARG A 203 -1.48 9.70 3.66
CA ARG A 203 -2.56 10.25 2.84
C ARG A 203 -2.49 9.68 1.44
N MET A 204 -3.63 9.19 0.96
CA MET A 204 -3.82 8.72 -0.42
C MET A 204 -3.25 9.73 -1.43
N GLY A 205 -2.36 9.26 -2.30
CA GLY A 205 -1.73 10.06 -3.34
C GLY A 205 -0.32 9.58 -3.68
N ARG A 206 0.36 10.30 -4.58
CA ARG A 206 1.71 9.92 -5.05
C ARG A 206 2.78 9.84 -3.96
N ARG A 207 2.53 10.46 -2.80
CA ARG A 207 3.42 10.50 -1.64
C ARG A 207 2.97 9.65 -0.47
N MET A 208 1.95 8.81 -0.66
CA MET A 208 1.56 7.84 0.35
C MET A 208 2.73 6.93 0.66
N ALA A 209 3.11 6.84 1.92
CA ALA A 209 4.09 5.88 2.40
C ALA A 209 3.37 4.62 2.91
N ILE A 210 4.00 3.47 2.71
CA ILE A 210 3.41 2.17 3.00
C ILE A 210 4.38 1.36 3.83
N LEU A 211 3.89 0.75 4.90
CA LEU A 211 4.50 -0.37 5.58
C LEU A 211 3.38 -1.36 5.80
N GLY A 212 3.56 -2.58 5.30
CA GLY A 212 2.53 -3.61 5.40
C GLY A 212 3.13 -4.97 5.62
N VAL A 213 2.40 -5.81 6.33
CA VAL A 213 2.65 -7.24 6.39
C VAL A 213 1.53 -7.92 5.62
N ASN A 214 1.87 -8.81 4.70
CA ASN A 214 0.87 -9.57 3.97
C ASN A 214 1.36 -10.99 3.68
N GLY A 215 0.41 -11.88 3.44
CA GLY A 215 0.69 -13.24 3.08
C GLY A 215 -0.56 -14.06 2.87
N SER A 216 -0.37 -15.37 2.75
CA SER A 216 -1.46 -16.31 2.60
C SER A 216 -1.27 -17.52 3.51
N GLN A 217 -2.37 -18.20 3.79
CA GLN A 217 -2.33 -19.44 4.55
C GLN A 217 -1.52 -20.49 3.77
N VAL A 218 -0.71 -21.29 4.48
CA VAL A 218 0.19 -22.30 3.90
C VAL A 218 -0.59 -23.33 3.06
N ASN A 219 -1.76 -23.74 3.56
CA ASN A 219 -2.60 -24.77 2.93
C ASN A 219 -3.76 -24.21 2.10
N SER A 220 -3.93 -22.88 2.08
CA SER A 220 -5.00 -22.20 1.34
C SER A 220 -4.50 -20.84 0.85
N PRO A 221 -3.89 -20.78 -0.36
CA PRO A 221 -3.39 -19.52 -0.92
C PRO A 221 -4.48 -18.45 -1.17
N LYS A 222 -5.76 -18.84 -1.11
CA LYS A 222 -6.90 -17.94 -1.22
C LYS A 222 -7.16 -17.17 0.07
N ASP A 223 -6.82 -17.76 1.22
CA ASP A 223 -6.99 -17.14 2.52
C ASP A 223 -5.80 -16.21 2.76
N LYS A 224 -6.09 -14.92 2.72
CA LYS A 224 -5.09 -13.85 2.83
C LYS A 224 -5.07 -13.29 4.24
N PHE A 225 -3.90 -12.79 4.60
CA PHE A 225 -3.69 -12.00 5.80
C PHE A 225 -2.97 -10.73 5.40
N ALA A 226 -3.44 -9.59 5.90
CA ALA A 226 -2.82 -8.30 5.68
C ALA A 226 -2.95 -7.42 6.92
N LEU A 227 -1.90 -6.66 7.20
CA LEU A 227 -1.87 -5.61 8.22
C LEU A 227 -1.24 -4.36 7.62
N ALA A 228 -1.94 -3.23 7.74
CA ALA A 228 -1.39 -1.91 7.44
C ALA A 228 -0.71 -1.36 8.70
N LEU A 229 0.57 -0.97 8.58
CA LEU A 229 1.43 -0.58 9.70
C LEU A 229 1.93 0.86 9.62
N ALA A 230 1.93 1.49 8.44
CA ALA A 230 2.27 2.90 8.33
C ALA A 230 1.23 3.77 9.05
N GLY A 231 1.70 4.79 9.79
CA GLY A 231 0.85 5.67 10.59
C GLY A 231 0.34 5.05 11.91
N GLN A 232 0.63 3.78 12.16
CA GLN A 232 0.24 3.11 13.41
C GLN A 232 1.14 3.51 14.58
N SER A 233 0.63 3.36 15.81
CA SER A 233 1.35 3.81 17.01
C SER A 233 2.57 2.92 17.32
N LEU A 234 3.69 3.56 17.65
CA LEU A 234 4.86 2.86 18.19
C LEU A 234 4.58 2.34 19.61
N VAL A 235 5.07 1.15 19.91
CA VAL A 235 5.00 0.58 21.27
C VAL A 235 6.00 1.26 22.21
N ASN A 236 7.16 1.64 21.69
CA ASN A 236 8.29 2.18 22.44
C ASN A 236 8.84 3.47 21.78
N PRO A 237 8.03 4.55 21.72
CA PRO A 237 8.42 5.80 21.06
C PRO A 237 9.67 6.45 21.66
N GLU A 238 9.98 6.19 22.93
CA GLU A 238 11.17 6.69 23.63
C GLU A 238 12.50 6.21 23.03
N GLN A 239 12.50 5.11 22.26
CA GLN A 239 13.67 4.69 21.48
C GLN A 239 13.98 5.68 20.34
N PHE A 240 12.99 6.47 19.92
CA PHE A 240 13.04 7.38 18.78
C PHE A 240 12.58 8.79 19.18
N PRO A 241 13.29 9.48 20.09
CA PRO A 241 12.84 10.76 20.64
C PRO A 241 12.62 11.83 19.57
N ASP A 242 13.40 11.79 18.48
CA ASP A 242 13.31 12.73 17.35
C ASP A 242 12.34 12.25 16.24
N GLY A 243 11.70 11.09 16.42
CA GLY A 243 10.85 10.47 15.40
C GLY A 243 11.64 9.95 14.19
N GLU A 244 12.94 9.66 14.37
CA GLU A 244 13.85 9.18 13.33
C GLU A 244 14.55 7.89 13.74
N ALA A 245 14.63 6.94 12.82
CA ALA A 245 15.46 5.76 12.90
C ALA A 245 16.80 6.02 12.22
N ASN A 246 17.89 5.91 12.99
CA ASN A 246 19.25 6.07 12.52
C ASN A 246 19.93 4.68 12.49
N LEU A 247 20.11 4.11 11.31
CA LEU A 247 20.75 2.81 11.13
C LEU A 247 22.24 2.99 10.83
N ALA A 248 23.06 2.63 11.81
CA ALA A 248 24.50 2.54 11.65
C ALA A 248 24.88 1.53 10.54
N PRO A 249 26.06 1.67 9.90
CA PRO A 249 26.61 0.66 9.01
C PRO A 249 26.62 -0.71 9.68
N ARG A 250 26.19 -1.75 8.95
CA ARG A 250 26.11 -3.13 9.45
C ARG A 250 25.18 -3.32 10.66
N GLY A 251 24.37 -2.33 10.98
CA GLY A 251 23.44 -2.32 12.10
C GLY A 251 22.04 -2.81 11.73
N SER A 252 21.21 -2.99 12.74
CA SER A 252 19.78 -3.24 12.54
C SER A 252 18.97 -2.56 13.63
N ILE A 253 17.71 -2.30 13.35
CA ILE A 253 16.74 -1.79 14.32
C ILE A 253 15.44 -2.57 14.20
N VAL A 254 14.79 -2.79 15.34
CA VAL A 254 13.46 -3.38 15.39
C VAL A 254 12.49 -2.28 15.80
N ILE A 255 11.45 -2.10 14.99
CA ILE A 255 10.37 -1.15 15.24
C ILE A 255 9.13 -1.97 15.59
N LYS A 256 8.53 -1.68 16.74
CA LYS A 256 7.33 -2.36 17.23
C LYS A 256 6.12 -1.42 17.09
N LEU A 257 5.09 -1.89 16.40
CA LEU A 257 3.88 -1.14 16.08
C LEU A 257 2.67 -1.87 16.64
N LYS A 258 1.70 -1.13 17.18
CA LYS A 258 0.38 -1.65 17.53
C LYS A 258 -0.61 -1.28 16.42
N THR A 259 -1.32 -2.25 15.87
CA THR A 259 -2.36 -2.03 14.86
C THR A 259 -3.68 -2.71 15.25
N ASP A 260 -4.78 -2.01 14.98
CA ASP A 260 -6.16 -2.47 15.09
C ASP A 260 -6.89 -2.53 13.74
N SER A 261 -6.22 -2.11 12.65
CA SER A 261 -6.70 -2.29 11.27
C SER A 261 -6.32 -3.69 10.80
N ILE A 262 -7.30 -4.59 10.89
CA ILE A 262 -7.12 -6.03 10.73
C ILE A 262 -8.25 -6.54 9.84
N GLU A 263 -7.90 -7.17 8.73
CA GLU A 263 -8.87 -7.87 7.90
C GLU A 263 -9.32 -9.19 8.55
N LYS A 264 -10.50 -9.69 8.17
CA LYS A 264 -10.97 -11.00 8.62
C LYS A 264 -10.01 -12.09 8.12
N PHE A 265 -9.68 -13.04 8.98
CA PHE A 265 -8.85 -14.19 8.60
C PHE A 265 -9.24 -15.45 9.39
N SER A 266 -8.94 -16.62 8.83
CA SER A 266 -9.20 -17.92 9.45
C SER A 266 -7.98 -18.42 10.24
N ALA A 267 -8.20 -19.20 11.29
CA ALA A 267 -7.14 -19.88 12.04
C ALA A 267 -6.26 -20.73 11.11
N GLY A 268 -4.96 -20.84 11.43
CA GLY A 268 -4.01 -21.70 10.74
C GLY A 268 -2.63 -21.07 10.59
N GLU A 269 -1.78 -21.73 9.80
CA GLU A 269 -0.42 -21.27 9.51
C GLU A 269 -0.38 -20.37 8.28
N TYR A 270 0.31 -19.23 8.38
CA TYR A 270 0.48 -18.25 7.32
C TYR A 270 1.95 -18.03 7.01
N ASN A 271 2.27 -17.88 5.73
CA ASN A 271 3.58 -17.41 5.28
C ASN A 271 3.48 -15.90 5.03
N LEU A 272 4.06 -15.11 5.92
CA LEU A 272 3.97 -13.66 5.91
C LEU A 272 5.27 -13.01 5.43
N ASN A 273 5.11 -11.93 4.68
CA ASN A 273 6.19 -11.06 4.22
C ASN A 273 5.87 -9.62 4.60
N ALA A 274 6.91 -8.78 4.65
CA ALA A 274 6.77 -7.36 4.87
C ALA A 274 7.16 -6.59 3.60
N GLY A 275 6.46 -5.51 3.32
CA GLY A 275 6.74 -4.61 2.20
C GLY A 275 6.70 -3.16 2.66
N THR A 276 7.48 -2.31 2.02
CA THR A 276 7.51 -0.90 2.36
C THR A 276 7.78 0.01 1.17
N PHE A 277 7.11 1.15 1.17
CA PHE A 277 7.35 2.28 0.29
C PHE A 277 7.58 3.53 1.15
N MET A 278 8.81 4.03 1.19
CA MET A 278 9.24 5.02 2.19
C MET A 278 10.35 5.94 1.70
N ASP A 279 10.48 7.10 2.34
CA ASP A 279 11.62 8.00 2.10
C ASP A 279 12.82 7.57 2.99
N ILE A 280 14.02 7.58 2.42
CA ILE A 280 15.28 7.32 3.14
C ILE A 280 16.33 8.38 2.80
N GLU A 281 17.29 8.54 3.70
CA GLU A 281 18.51 9.31 3.48
C GLU A 281 19.72 8.39 3.67
N VAL A 282 20.64 8.41 2.69
CA VAL A 282 21.94 7.75 2.82
C VAL A 282 23.00 8.81 3.11
N VAL A 283 23.72 8.67 4.22
CA VAL A 283 24.67 9.68 4.68
C VAL A 283 26.08 9.37 4.17
N GLY A 284 26.76 10.37 3.62
CA GLY A 284 28.19 10.30 3.29
C GLY A 284 28.54 9.74 1.90
N ILE A 285 27.55 9.42 1.06
CA ILE A 285 27.75 9.02 -0.33
C ILE A 285 26.68 9.68 -1.22
N GLN A 286 27.06 10.06 -2.43
CA GLN A 286 26.08 10.49 -3.44
C GLN A 286 25.17 9.31 -3.78
N SER A 287 23.88 9.48 -3.54
CA SER A 287 22.87 8.45 -3.74
C SER A 287 21.63 9.08 -4.36
N SER A 288 20.98 8.35 -5.27
CA SER A 288 19.62 8.69 -5.72
C SER A 288 18.55 7.83 -5.04
N LEU A 289 18.93 7.08 -3.99
CA LEU A 289 18.00 6.40 -3.10
C LEU A 289 17.36 7.43 -2.15
N VAL A 290 16.27 8.03 -2.62
CA VAL A 290 15.50 9.03 -1.85
C VAL A 290 14.15 8.46 -1.38
N ARG A 291 13.45 7.76 -2.27
CA ARG A 291 12.13 7.17 -2.00
C ARG A 291 12.09 5.77 -2.55
N VAL A 292 12.10 4.78 -1.67
CA VAL A 292 12.39 3.39 -2.01
C VAL A 292 11.15 2.52 -1.87
N ASP A 293 11.00 1.54 -2.76
CA ASP A 293 9.93 0.53 -2.73
C ASP A 293 10.55 -0.87 -2.71
N PHE A 294 10.32 -1.64 -1.66
CA PHE A 294 10.92 -2.96 -1.54
C PHE A 294 10.19 -3.88 -0.59
N HIS A 295 10.54 -5.15 -0.70
CA HIS A 295 9.97 -6.22 0.11
C HIS A 295 11.04 -7.01 0.87
N SER A 296 10.58 -7.74 1.88
CA SER A 296 11.36 -8.75 2.59
C SER A 296 11.66 -9.95 1.70
N ASP A 297 12.52 -10.85 2.14
CA ASP A 297 12.85 -12.04 1.35
C ASP A 297 11.62 -12.98 1.17
N TYR A 298 10.98 -12.90 0.01
CA TYR A 298 9.84 -13.74 -0.36
C TYR A 298 10.18 -15.23 -0.49
N LYS A 299 11.47 -15.58 -0.60
CA LYS A 299 11.91 -16.98 -0.64
C LYS A 299 11.92 -17.60 0.76
N ASN A 300 12.04 -16.77 1.79
CA ASN A 300 12.07 -17.16 3.19
C ASN A 300 11.02 -16.37 4.00
N PRO A 301 9.72 -16.61 3.76
CA PRO A 301 8.66 -15.91 4.48
C PRO A 301 8.69 -16.27 5.97
N THR A 302 8.19 -15.35 6.80
CA THR A 302 8.02 -15.59 8.23
C THR A 302 6.75 -16.40 8.45
N ARG A 303 6.89 -17.61 9.00
CA ARG A 303 5.74 -18.46 9.31
C ARG A 303 5.14 -18.07 10.66
N VAL A 304 3.84 -17.77 10.67
CA VAL A 304 3.08 -17.41 11.87
C VAL A 304 1.85 -18.30 11.96
N THR A 305 1.54 -18.79 13.16
CA THR A 305 0.36 -19.62 13.42
C THR A 305 -0.65 -18.83 14.23
N PHE A 306 -1.87 -18.73 13.71
CA PHE A 306 -3.02 -18.21 14.45
C PHE A 306 -3.89 -19.38 14.91
N ASP A 307 -4.18 -19.43 16.20
CA ASP A 307 -4.91 -20.52 16.87
C ASP A 307 -6.44 -20.43 16.71
N ARG A 308 -6.95 -19.24 16.37
CA ARG A 308 -8.38 -18.97 16.17
C ARG A 308 -8.59 -17.90 15.12
N ASP A 309 -9.79 -17.89 14.54
CA ASP A 309 -10.22 -16.92 13.53
C ASP A 309 -10.16 -15.47 14.07
N TYR A 310 -10.31 -14.51 13.16
CA TYR A 310 -10.54 -13.12 13.50
C TYR A 310 -11.64 -12.51 12.60
N PRO A 311 -12.62 -11.79 13.19
CA PRO A 311 -12.90 -11.71 14.62
C PRO A 311 -13.48 -13.03 15.15
N SER A 312 -13.00 -13.50 16.31
CA SER A 312 -13.48 -14.73 16.97
C SER A 312 -14.39 -14.49 18.17
N THR A 313 -14.43 -13.27 18.68
CA THR A 313 -15.22 -12.87 19.85
C THR A 313 -16.15 -11.71 19.52
N PRO A 314 -17.24 -11.51 20.29
CA PRO A 314 -18.12 -10.34 20.13
C PRO A 314 -17.35 -9.01 20.19
N GLN A 315 -16.39 -8.89 21.11
CA GLN A 315 -15.59 -7.67 21.28
C GLN A 315 -14.68 -7.40 20.09
N GLU A 316 -13.98 -8.43 19.59
CA GLU A 316 -13.17 -8.31 18.37
C GLU A 316 -14.03 -7.94 17.16
N ARG A 317 -15.27 -8.46 17.09
CA ARG A 317 -16.20 -8.11 16.02
C ARG A 317 -16.67 -6.67 16.12
N GLU A 318 -17.07 -6.21 17.29
CA GLU A 318 -17.46 -4.81 17.52
C GLU A 318 -16.32 -3.85 17.14
N GLN A 319 -15.08 -4.17 17.52
CA GLN A 319 -13.90 -3.40 17.14
C GLN A 319 -13.68 -3.42 15.63
N TRP A 320 -13.70 -4.60 15.00
CA TRP A 320 -13.54 -4.74 13.56
C TRP A 320 -14.60 -3.96 12.79
N GLU A 321 -15.88 -4.08 13.16
CA GLU A 321 -16.97 -3.35 12.50
C GLU A 321 -16.84 -1.83 12.67
N ALA A 322 -16.32 -1.34 13.80
CA ALA A 322 -16.08 0.08 13.99
C ALA A 322 -15.00 0.61 13.04
N THR A 323 -13.86 -0.09 12.94
CA THR A 323 -12.77 0.27 12.03
C THR A 323 -13.20 0.16 10.57
N HIS A 324 -13.82 -0.96 10.20
CA HIS A 324 -14.28 -1.24 8.84
C HIS A 324 -15.33 -0.24 8.37
N ARG A 325 -16.25 0.19 9.25
CA ARG A 325 -17.22 1.26 8.95
C ARG A 325 -16.54 2.57 8.59
N GLN A 326 -15.47 2.95 9.31
CA GLN A 326 -14.74 4.17 9.02
C GLN A 326 -14.01 4.08 7.67
N GLU A 327 -13.38 2.95 7.37
CA GLU A 327 -12.70 2.70 6.09
C GLU A 327 -13.69 2.77 4.92
N MET A 328 -14.83 2.09 5.03
CA MET A 328 -15.87 2.05 4.00
C MET A 328 -16.65 3.37 3.86
N SER A 329 -16.57 4.27 4.84
CA SER A 329 -17.26 5.58 4.77
C SER A 329 -16.77 6.48 3.64
N TRP A 330 -15.54 6.28 3.17
CA TRP A 330 -14.93 7.01 2.06
C TRP A 330 -15.31 6.44 0.68
N GLN A 331 -15.94 5.28 0.64
CA GLN A 331 -16.32 4.56 -0.57
C GLN A 331 -17.82 4.20 -0.55
N PRO A 332 -18.73 5.20 -0.49
CA PRO A 332 -20.16 4.93 -0.57
C PRO A 332 -20.50 4.23 -1.89
N VAL A 333 -21.37 3.21 -1.83
CA VAL A 333 -21.89 2.55 -3.03
C VAL A 333 -22.93 3.45 -3.67
N LYS A 334 -22.64 3.97 -4.86
CA LYS A 334 -23.51 4.90 -5.58
C LYS A 334 -24.63 4.15 -6.32
N PRO A 335 -25.71 4.86 -6.70
CA PRO A 335 -26.73 4.29 -7.59
C PRO A 335 -26.13 3.59 -8.82
N GLY A 336 -26.51 2.33 -9.06
CA GLY A 336 -26.03 1.51 -10.17
C GLY A 336 -24.67 0.82 -9.96
N GLU A 337 -23.95 1.09 -8.86
CA GLU A 337 -22.73 0.37 -8.51
C GLU A 337 -23.04 -0.96 -7.82
N THR A 338 -22.09 -1.90 -7.84
CA THR A 338 -22.20 -3.19 -7.14
C THR A 338 -21.66 -3.10 -5.72
N PHE A 339 -22.35 -3.73 -4.77
CA PHE A 339 -21.84 -3.88 -3.40
C PHE A 339 -20.61 -4.79 -3.39
N ALA A 340 -19.50 -4.32 -2.83
CA ALA A 340 -18.23 -5.05 -2.78
C ALA A 340 -18.24 -6.22 -1.79
N GLU A 341 -19.11 -6.17 -0.79
CA GLU A 341 -19.24 -7.19 0.25
C GLU A 341 -20.66 -7.30 0.83
N ASP A 342 -20.91 -8.41 1.51
CA ASP A 342 -22.10 -8.61 2.33
C ASP A 342 -22.09 -7.64 3.52
N GLY A 343 -23.19 -6.96 3.77
CA GLY A 343 -23.25 -5.98 4.85
C GLY A 343 -24.64 -5.42 5.13
N LEU A 344 -24.78 -4.77 6.27
CA LEU A 344 -25.88 -3.87 6.58
C LEU A 344 -25.48 -2.47 6.14
N TYR A 345 -26.29 -1.86 5.28
CA TYR A 345 -26.01 -0.56 4.71
C TYR A 345 -27.06 0.48 5.10
N ARG A 346 -26.59 1.70 5.37
CA ARG A 346 -27.42 2.87 5.60
C ARG A 346 -27.57 3.66 4.31
N ALA A 347 -28.81 4.04 4.00
CA ALA A 347 -29.08 4.94 2.91
C ALA A 347 -28.76 6.39 3.31
N VAL A 348 -28.03 7.10 2.48
CA VAL A 348 -27.67 8.52 2.66
C VAL A 348 -28.01 9.27 1.39
N ARG A 349 -28.66 10.43 1.50
CA ARG A 349 -28.96 11.24 0.31
C ARG A 349 -27.69 11.67 -0.40
N THR A 350 -27.67 11.49 -1.72
CA THR A 350 -26.54 11.89 -2.57
C THR A 350 -26.25 13.40 -2.53
N ASN A 351 -27.27 14.21 -2.23
CA ASN A 351 -27.16 15.66 -2.14
C ASN A 351 -26.98 16.19 -0.70
N SER A 352 -26.94 15.32 0.31
CA SER A 352 -26.80 15.74 1.71
C SER A 352 -26.37 14.58 2.60
N SER A 353 -25.13 14.61 3.09
CA SER A 353 -24.60 13.60 4.03
C SER A 353 -25.33 13.57 5.39
N THR A 354 -26.00 14.67 5.77
CA THR A 354 -26.81 14.78 7.00
C THR A 354 -28.17 14.07 6.93
N HIS A 355 -28.65 13.69 5.74
CA HIS A 355 -29.93 13.00 5.57
C HIS A 355 -29.68 11.50 5.41
N ARG A 356 -29.72 10.78 6.53
CA ARG A 356 -29.44 9.34 6.62
C ARG A 356 -30.69 8.57 7.06
N SER A 357 -30.80 7.32 6.64
CA SER A 357 -31.87 6.42 7.08
C SER A 357 -31.65 6.00 8.53
N LEU A 358 -32.75 5.79 9.26
CA LEU A 358 -32.74 5.12 10.55
C LEU A 358 -32.47 3.63 10.36
N GLN A 359 -33.25 2.96 9.50
CA GLN A 359 -33.09 1.54 9.24
C GLN A 359 -31.85 1.24 8.40
N LEU A 360 -31.38 0.00 8.54
CA LEU A 360 -30.32 -0.59 7.76
C LEU A 360 -30.87 -1.67 6.84
N VAL A 361 -30.32 -1.77 5.64
CA VAL A 361 -30.73 -2.75 4.63
C VAL A 361 -29.61 -3.75 4.41
N PRO A 362 -29.87 -5.07 4.50
CA PRO A 362 -28.87 -6.07 4.16
C PRO A 362 -28.70 -6.15 2.65
N PHE A 363 -27.46 -6.08 2.18
CA PHE A 363 -27.09 -6.35 0.79
C PHE A 363 -26.08 -7.50 0.72
N LYS A 364 -26.13 -8.20 -0.42
CA LYS A 364 -25.16 -9.25 -0.78
C LYS A 364 -24.11 -8.68 -1.72
N THR A 365 -22.91 -9.23 -1.63
CA THR A 365 -21.82 -8.99 -2.58
C THR A 365 -22.30 -9.16 -4.02
N GLY A 366 -21.99 -8.21 -4.89
CA GLY A 366 -22.38 -8.22 -6.30
C GLY A 366 -23.83 -7.77 -6.57
N ALA A 367 -24.66 -7.55 -5.55
CA ALA A 367 -25.95 -6.91 -5.76
C ALA A 367 -25.75 -5.47 -6.30
N VAL A 368 -26.67 -5.01 -7.13
CA VAL A 368 -26.60 -3.66 -7.72
C VAL A 368 -27.42 -2.70 -6.87
N ALA A 369 -26.82 -1.58 -6.47
CA ALA A 369 -27.52 -0.51 -5.78
C ALA A 369 -28.60 0.09 -6.69
N THR A 370 -29.83 0.20 -6.18
CA THR A 370 -30.95 0.72 -6.96
C THR A 370 -30.68 2.15 -7.46
N THR A 371 -31.10 2.44 -8.69
CA THR A 371 -31.15 3.79 -9.25
C THR A 371 -32.46 4.50 -8.96
N ASP A 372 -33.44 3.77 -8.41
CA ASP A 372 -34.75 4.30 -8.10
C ASP A 372 -34.72 5.12 -6.81
N ARG A 373 -35.81 5.85 -6.58
CA ARG A 373 -36.01 6.62 -5.36
C ARG A 373 -36.21 5.68 -4.18
N VAL A 374 -35.45 5.92 -3.12
CA VAL A 374 -35.58 5.19 -1.85
C VAL A 374 -36.34 6.07 -0.86
N LYS A 375 -37.36 5.48 -0.21
CA LYS A 375 -38.13 6.11 0.85
C LYS A 375 -37.94 5.36 2.17
N MET A 376 -37.30 6.00 3.16
CA MET A 376 -36.99 5.40 4.46
C MET A 376 -37.09 6.42 5.59
N LEU A 377 -37.33 5.97 6.83
CA LEU A 377 -37.36 6.86 7.99
C LEU A 377 -36.00 7.50 8.19
N MET A 378 -35.99 8.78 8.59
CA MET A 378 -34.78 9.51 8.89
C MET A 378 -34.23 9.14 10.27
N GLU A 379 -32.90 9.18 10.40
CA GLU A 379 -32.14 8.77 11.60
C GLU A 379 -32.56 9.50 12.90
N ASN A 380 -33.08 10.72 12.78
CA ASN A 380 -33.55 11.53 13.90
C ASN A 380 -34.79 10.95 14.62
N GLY A 381 -35.40 9.88 14.08
CA GLY A 381 -36.49 9.17 14.76
C GLY A 381 -37.76 10.02 14.94
N ASN A 382 -37.96 11.06 14.13
CA ASN A 382 -39.12 11.95 14.25
C ASN A 382 -40.32 11.52 13.37
N GLY A 383 -40.24 10.35 12.73
CA GLY A 383 -41.29 9.83 11.85
C GLY A 383 -41.27 10.38 10.43
N ILE A 384 -40.34 11.29 10.11
CA ILE A 384 -40.18 11.80 8.75
C ILE A 384 -39.39 10.78 7.93
N SER A 385 -39.87 10.50 6.72
CA SER A 385 -39.09 9.77 5.71
C SER A 385 -38.44 10.74 4.74
N PHE A 386 -37.19 10.48 4.36
CA PHE A 386 -36.70 11.05 3.11
C PHE A 386 -37.27 10.21 1.95
N ASP A 387 -37.37 10.84 0.78
CA ASP A 387 -37.71 10.18 -0.48
C ASP A 387 -36.79 10.74 -1.57
N GLY A 388 -35.96 9.92 -2.20
CA GLY A 388 -35.05 10.36 -3.26
C GLY A 388 -33.90 9.41 -3.57
N PRO A 389 -32.98 9.81 -4.44
CA PRO A 389 -31.78 9.02 -4.74
C PRO A 389 -30.86 8.98 -3.52
N VAL A 390 -30.27 7.81 -3.29
CA VAL A 390 -29.38 7.56 -2.15
C VAL A 390 -28.10 6.87 -2.60
N GLN A 391 -27.05 7.05 -1.81
CA GLN A 391 -25.88 6.19 -1.80
C GLN A 391 -25.89 5.37 -0.51
N TRP A 392 -25.17 4.26 -0.50
CA TRP A 392 -25.19 3.31 0.60
C TRP A 392 -23.86 3.30 1.34
N LEU A 393 -23.91 3.48 2.66
CA LEU A 393 -22.76 3.39 3.56
C LEU A 393 -22.82 2.09 4.34
N TRP A 394 -21.72 1.35 4.37
CA TRP A 394 -21.62 0.13 5.18
C TRP A 394 -21.66 0.51 6.68
N GLU A 395 -22.36 -0.26 7.50
CA GLU A 395 -22.52 0.00 8.95
C GLU A 395 -22.17 -1.17 9.85
N GLY A 396 -22.29 -2.40 9.35
CA GLY A 396 -22.02 -3.59 10.13
C GLY A 396 -22.17 -4.87 9.30
N SER A 397 -21.75 -5.99 9.87
CA SER A 397 -21.90 -7.30 9.24
C SER A 397 -23.38 -7.63 9.04
N ALA A 398 -23.71 -8.18 7.87
CA ALA A 398 -25.02 -8.76 7.63
C ALA A 398 -25.23 -10.03 8.49
N PRO A 399 -26.50 -10.38 8.80
CA PRO A 399 -26.82 -11.66 9.42
C PRO A 399 -26.17 -12.81 8.64
N THR A 400 -25.22 -13.49 9.28
CA THR A 400 -24.36 -14.49 8.65
C THR A 400 -24.77 -15.87 9.13
N PRO A 401 -25.14 -16.81 8.25
CA PRO A 401 -25.45 -18.19 8.63
C PRO A 401 -24.28 -18.87 9.35
N VAL A 402 -24.57 -19.72 10.34
CA VAL A 402 -23.54 -20.50 11.07
C VAL A 402 -22.83 -21.48 10.13
N THR A 403 -23.56 -22.06 9.18
CA THR A 403 -23.02 -22.89 8.10
C THR A 403 -23.72 -22.57 6.79
N GLN A 404 -23.10 -22.94 5.67
CA GLN A 404 -23.73 -22.85 4.36
C GLN A 404 -25.06 -23.63 4.40
N TYR A 405 -26.18 -22.95 4.12
CA TYR A 405 -27.57 -23.43 4.20
C TYR A 405 -28.22 -23.50 5.59
N SER A 406 -27.60 -22.98 6.65
CA SER A 406 -28.27 -22.85 7.95
C SER A 406 -29.22 -21.65 8.02
N PHE A 407 -30.36 -21.84 8.70
CA PHE A 407 -31.24 -20.73 9.12
C PHE A 407 -30.74 -20.07 10.42
N GLU A 408 -29.87 -20.75 11.17
CA GLU A 408 -29.22 -20.18 12.34
C GLU A 408 -28.14 -19.20 11.87
N THR A 409 -28.17 -18.01 12.44
CA THR A 409 -27.16 -16.97 12.19
C THR A 409 -26.21 -16.88 13.37
N ILE A 410 -24.95 -16.54 13.08
CA ILE A 410 -23.97 -16.11 14.07
C ILE A 410 -24.66 -15.04 14.92
N GLU A 411 -24.80 -15.32 16.21
CA GLU A 411 -25.68 -14.58 17.11
C GLU A 411 -25.41 -13.07 17.03
N GLU A 412 -24.14 -12.69 17.02
CA GLU A 412 -23.73 -11.29 17.07
C GLU A 412 -23.73 -10.57 15.71
N THR A 413 -24.26 -11.22 14.68
CA THR A 413 -24.59 -10.59 13.39
C THR A 413 -26.09 -10.36 13.20
N ARG A 414 -26.92 -10.77 14.17
CA ARG A 414 -28.38 -10.62 14.08
C ARG A 414 -28.78 -9.15 14.01
N GLN A 415 -29.63 -8.84 13.04
CA GLN A 415 -30.30 -7.54 12.95
C GLN A 415 -31.57 -7.48 13.80
N PHE A 416 -32.17 -8.63 14.12
CA PHE A 416 -33.45 -8.70 14.85
C PHE A 416 -33.34 -9.60 16.07
N CYS A 417 -33.99 -9.21 17.18
CA CYS A 417 -34.13 -10.05 18.36
C CYS A 417 -35.42 -9.77 19.12
N LYS A 418 -35.91 -10.77 19.88
CA LYS A 418 -37.15 -10.66 20.66
C LYS A 418 -36.94 -9.83 21.94
N PRO A 419 -37.98 -9.17 22.46
CA PRO A 419 -37.99 -8.64 23.82
C PRO A 419 -37.60 -9.73 24.84
N GLY A 420 -36.84 -9.37 25.87
CA GLY A 420 -36.35 -10.30 26.89
C GLY A 420 -35.21 -11.24 26.44
N ALA A 421 -34.85 -11.26 25.14
CA ALA A 421 -33.68 -12.00 24.67
C ALA A 421 -32.38 -11.33 25.13
N VAL A 422 -31.28 -12.07 25.12
CA VAL A 422 -29.94 -11.48 25.28
C VAL A 422 -29.63 -10.64 24.04
N CYS A 423 -29.14 -9.43 24.25
CA CYS A 423 -28.79 -8.47 23.21
C CYS A 423 -27.64 -9.03 22.37
N PRO A 424 -27.86 -9.33 21.08
CA PRO A 424 -26.87 -9.99 20.26
C PRO A 424 -25.72 -9.07 19.83
N ARG A 425 -25.91 -7.75 19.80
CA ARG A 425 -24.87 -6.80 19.39
C ARG A 425 -25.05 -5.45 20.05
N SER A 426 -23.96 -4.79 20.42
CA SER A 426 -24.03 -3.43 20.97
C SER A 426 -24.54 -2.43 19.93
N GLY A 427 -25.21 -1.38 20.41
CA GLY A 427 -25.66 -0.27 19.57
C GLY A 427 -27.10 0.16 19.85
N ARG A 428 -27.69 0.86 18.89
CA ARG A 428 -29.05 1.38 18.93
C ARG A 428 -30.04 0.34 18.39
N TRP A 429 -31.14 0.18 19.12
CA TRP A 429 -32.21 -0.76 18.81
C TRP A 429 -33.56 -0.05 18.75
N LEU A 430 -34.31 -0.32 17.69
CA LEU A 430 -35.61 0.27 17.41
C LEU A 430 -36.71 -0.79 17.58
N PRO A 431 -37.76 -0.55 18.41
CA PRO A 431 -38.88 -1.46 18.49
C PRO A 431 -39.68 -1.46 17.18
N ARG A 432 -39.99 -2.67 16.71
CA ARG A 432 -40.73 -2.96 15.51
C ARG A 432 -41.91 -3.86 15.87
N ILE A 433 -43.13 -3.35 15.69
CA ILE A 433 -44.38 -3.97 16.10
C ILE A 433 -45.13 -4.44 14.86
N ARG A 434 -45.52 -5.71 14.83
CA ARG A 434 -46.25 -6.31 13.71
C ARG A 434 -47.72 -5.91 13.77
N GLU A 435 -48.25 -5.34 12.68
CA GLU A 435 -49.65 -4.85 12.63
C GLU A 435 -50.63 -5.88 12.02
N GLY A 436 -50.26 -7.17 12.00
CA GLY A 436 -51.10 -8.27 11.48
C GLY A 436 -50.40 -9.21 10.48
N TRP A 437 -51.17 -10.10 9.86
CA TRP A 437 -50.71 -10.98 8.80
C TRP A 437 -50.84 -10.26 7.45
N GLY A 438 -49.74 -9.70 6.94
CA GLY A 438 -49.68 -9.05 5.62
C GLY A 438 -49.69 -7.51 5.62
N THR A 439 -49.87 -6.87 6.77
CA THR A 439 -50.01 -5.40 6.94
C THR A 439 -48.71 -4.66 7.27
N GLY A 440 -47.57 -5.35 7.24
CA GLY A 440 -46.26 -4.75 7.50
C GLY A 440 -45.97 -4.55 8.99
N TYR A 441 -45.05 -3.63 9.28
CA TYR A 441 -44.58 -3.34 10.64
C TYR A 441 -44.62 -1.84 10.91
N ARG A 442 -45.02 -1.48 12.13
CA ARG A 442 -44.91 -0.12 12.66
C ARG A 442 -43.69 -0.01 13.56
N TYR A 443 -43.00 1.11 13.48
CA TYR A 443 -41.86 1.43 14.34
C TYR A 443 -42.29 2.32 15.50
N ASP A 444 -41.82 2.03 16.71
CA ASP A 444 -41.97 2.91 17.87
C ASP A 444 -40.69 3.73 18.08
N LEU A 445 -40.65 4.91 17.48
CA LEU A 445 -39.46 5.74 17.43
C LEU A 445 -39.10 6.36 18.80
N ALA A 446 -40.08 6.50 19.70
CA ALA A 446 -39.83 6.97 21.06
C ALA A 446 -39.17 5.89 21.94
N GLY A 447 -39.26 4.62 21.53
CA GLY A 447 -38.72 3.47 22.24
C GLY A 447 -37.29 3.07 21.83
N ILE A 448 -36.56 3.91 21.08
CA ILE A 448 -35.16 3.60 20.72
C ILE A 448 -34.31 3.50 21.99
N VAL A 449 -33.57 2.41 22.13
CA VAL A 449 -32.65 2.17 23.25
C VAL A 449 -31.24 1.91 22.75
N THR A 450 -30.24 2.21 23.58
CA THR A 450 -28.86 1.78 23.36
C THR A 450 -28.55 0.62 24.28
N MET A 451 -28.15 -0.51 23.72
CA MET A 451 -27.85 -1.73 24.45
C MET A 451 -26.39 -2.12 24.25
N ARG A 452 -25.81 -2.80 25.25
CA ARG A 452 -24.54 -3.51 25.12
C ARG A 452 -24.80 -4.99 24.88
N HIS A 453 -23.92 -5.62 24.10
CA HIS A 453 -23.90 -7.07 23.94
C HIS A 453 -24.01 -7.78 25.30
N GLY A 454 -24.85 -8.81 25.37
CA GLY A 454 -25.06 -9.60 26.58
C GLY A 454 -26.10 -9.04 27.55
N GLN A 455 -26.57 -7.80 27.39
CA GLN A 455 -27.66 -7.25 28.20
C GLN A 455 -29.01 -7.82 27.78
N THR A 456 -29.96 -7.97 28.72
CA THR A 456 -31.32 -8.39 28.38
C THR A 456 -32.08 -7.27 27.66
N MET A 457 -32.68 -7.58 26.51
CA MET A 457 -33.49 -6.64 25.73
C MET A 457 -34.73 -6.21 26.51
N PRO A 458 -35.06 -4.91 26.58
CA PRO A 458 -36.22 -4.44 27.32
C PRO A 458 -37.52 -5.04 26.78
N ALA A 459 -38.51 -5.21 27.67
CA ALA A 459 -39.87 -5.49 27.26
C ALA A 459 -40.46 -4.26 26.54
N VAL A 460 -41.14 -4.48 25.42
CA VAL A 460 -41.86 -3.41 24.71
C VAL A 460 -43.27 -3.33 25.24
N LYS A 461 -43.64 -2.18 25.82
CA LYS A 461 -44.94 -1.98 26.47
C LYS A 461 -46.08 -2.09 25.46
N GLY A 462 -47.08 -2.92 25.78
CA GLY A 462 -48.36 -2.96 25.06
C GLY A 462 -48.39 -3.80 23.78
N ALA A 463 -47.38 -4.61 23.49
CA ALA A 463 -47.25 -5.23 22.16
C ALA A 463 -46.98 -6.77 22.14
N GLY A 464 -47.00 -7.44 23.30
CA GLY A 464 -47.01 -8.91 23.41
C GLY A 464 -45.94 -9.64 22.57
N ASP A 465 -46.26 -10.83 22.07
CA ASP A 465 -45.38 -11.66 21.20
C ASP A 465 -45.24 -11.11 19.76
N ALA A 466 -45.90 -10.01 19.43
CA ALA A 466 -45.94 -9.43 18.08
C ALA A 466 -44.86 -8.35 17.86
N THR A 467 -43.82 -8.34 18.70
CA THR A 467 -42.81 -7.28 18.71
C THR A 467 -41.40 -7.84 18.65
N ASP A 468 -40.58 -7.22 17.83
CA ASP A 468 -39.15 -7.46 17.73
C ASP A 468 -38.39 -6.15 17.90
N TRP A 469 -37.11 -6.27 18.25
CA TRP A 469 -36.14 -5.19 18.20
C TRP A 469 -35.34 -5.29 16.90
N GLU A 470 -35.14 -4.16 16.23
CA GLU A 470 -34.30 -4.04 15.04
C GLU A 470 -33.05 -3.22 15.36
N TRP A 471 -31.87 -3.75 15.04
CA TRP A 471 -30.61 -3.03 15.16
C TRP A 471 -30.49 -1.98 14.06
N VAL A 472 -30.27 -0.74 14.45
CA VAL A 472 -30.28 0.42 13.55
C VAL A 472 -28.92 1.12 13.46
N GLY A 473 -27.87 0.53 14.04
CA GLY A 473 -26.48 1.02 14.01
C GLY A 473 -25.80 0.96 15.36
N ALA A 474 -24.48 1.12 15.38
CA ALA A 474 -23.69 1.17 16.61
C ALA A 474 -23.88 2.51 17.36
#